data_AF-A0A946DV35-F1
#
_entry.id   AF-A0A946DV35-F1
#
_cell.length_a   1.000
_cell.length_b   1.000
_cell.length_c   1.000
_cell.angle_alpha   90.00
_cell.angle_beta   90.00
_cell.angle_gamma   90.00
#
_symmetry.space_group_name_H-M   'P 1'
#
loop_
_entity.id
_entity.type
_entity.pdbx_description
1 polymer ?
#
loop_
_entity_poly.entity_id
_entity_poly.type
_entity_poly.pdbx_seq_one_letter_code
_entity_poly.pdbx_strand_id
1 'polypeptide(L)'
;MADEEREGVRQWAVRIGSVLGALPVLYVLSIGPVTWWEVMYGSFSNEHLESLETFYAPLESLCDWIPGFDIAIIWYIDLWL
;
A
#
# COMPACT_ATOMS: atom_id res chain seq x y z
N MET A 1 -38.21 -11.22 -2.79
CA MET A 1 -37.14 -12.09 -3.32
C MET A 1 -36.03 -11.31 -4.02
N ALA A 2 -36.30 -10.13 -4.61
CA ALA A 2 -35.26 -9.35 -5.32
C ALA A 2 -34.30 -8.53 -4.44
N ASP A 3 -34.70 -8.17 -3.21
CA ASP A 3 -33.89 -7.28 -2.36
C ASP A 3 -32.76 -8.00 -1.60
N GLU A 4 -32.98 -9.24 -1.14
CA GLU A 4 -31.93 -10.06 -0.50
C GLU A 4 -30.78 -10.40 -1.47
N GLU A 5 -31.11 -10.65 -2.74
CA GLU A 5 -30.12 -10.96 -3.76
C GLU A 5 -29.26 -9.74 -4.11
N ARG A 6 -29.86 -8.53 -4.15
CA ARG A 6 -29.12 -7.27 -4.32
C ARG A 6 -28.22 -6.95 -3.14
N GLU A 7 -28.68 -7.21 -1.92
CA GLU A 7 -27.89 -6.97 -0.70
C GLU A 7 -26.69 -7.92 -0.63
N GLY A 8 -26.88 -9.19 -1.01
CA GLY A 8 -25.81 -10.20 -1.11
C GLY A 8 -24.73 -9.80 -2.13
N VAL A 9 -25.12 -9.31 -3.30
CA VAL A 9 -24.19 -8.83 -4.33
C VAL A 9 -23.41 -7.59 -3.87
N ARG A 10 -24.07 -6.64 -3.17
CA ARG A 10 -23.39 -5.46 -2.61
C ARG A 10 -22.34 -5.83 -1.57
N GLN A 11 -22.68 -6.73 -0.64
CA GLN A 11 -21.71 -7.19 0.36
C GLN A 11 -20.52 -7.93 -0.27
N TRP A 12 -20.77 -8.74 -1.29
CA TRP A 12 -19.70 -9.40 -2.05
C TRP A 12 -18.81 -8.40 -2.79
N ALA A 13 -19.39 -7.41 -3.45
CA ALA A 13 -18.65 -6.37 -4.15
C ALA A 13 -17.81 -5.52 -3.19
N VAL A 14 -18.34 -5.19 -2.01
CA VAL A 14 -17.60 -4.46 -0.96
C VAL A 14 -16.44 -5.31 -0.43
N ARG A 15 -16.65 -6.61 -0.19
CA ARG A 15 -15.58 -7.52 0.28
C ARG A 15 -14.48 -7.71 -0.76
N ILE A 16 -14.84 -7.87 -2.03
CA ILE A 16 -13.86 -7.96 -3.11
C ILE A 16 -13.11 -6.63 -3.23
N GLY A 17 -13.83 -5.51 -3.21
CA GLY A 17 -13.22 -4.17 -3.27
C GLY A 17 -12.23 -3.91 -2.13
N SER A 18 -12.57 -4.32 -0.90
CA SER A 18 -11.66 -4.16 0.25
C SER A 18 -10.46 -5.09 0.19
N VAL A 19 -10.60 -6.33 -0.28
CA VAL A 19 -9.45 -7.24 -0.51
C VAL A 19 -8.54 -6.72 -1.61
N LEU A 20 -9.11 -6.27 -2.73
CA LEU A 20 -8.35 -5.72 -3.85
C LEU A 20 -7.65 -4.40 -3.50
N GLY A 21 -8.22 -3.60 -2.59
CA GLY A 21 -7.57 -2.40 -2.06
C GLY A 21 -6.50 -2.70 -1.00
N ALA A 22 -6.69 -3.74 -0.18
CA ALA A 22 -5.74 -4.10 0.88
C ALA A 22 -4.45 -4.73 0.34
N LEU A 23 -4.51 -5.51 -0.74
CA LEU A 23 -3.34 -6.19 -1.32
C LEU A 23 -2.25 -5.21 -1.81
N PRO A 24 -2.55 -4.15 -2.58
CA PRO A 24 -1.58 -3.13 -2.95
C PRO A 24 -0.98 -2.42 -1.73
N VAL A 25 -1.81 -2.10 -0.73
CA VAL A 25 -1.33 -1.43 0.49
C VAL A 25 -0.35 -2.32 1.25
N LEU A 26 -0.68 -3.60 1.45
CA LEU A 26 0.21 -4.56 2.09
C LEU A 26 1.49 -4.80 1.29
N TYR A 27 1.39 -4.82 -0.04
CA TYR A 27 2.55 -4.92 -0.92
C TYR A 27 3.48 -3.73 -0.71
N VAL A 28 3.00 -2.50 -0.81
CA VAL A 28 3.85 -1.31 -0.65
C VAL A 28 4.39 -1.19 0.79
N LEU A 29 3.60 -1.52 1.82
CA LEU A 29 4.05 -1.57 3.21
C LEU A 29 5.08 -2.68 3.50
N SER A 30 5.21 -3.67 2.62
CA SER A 30 6.25 -4.71 2.75
C SER A 30 7.59 -4.31 2.16
N ILE A 31 7.63 -3.27 1.31
CA ILE A 31 8.84 -2.85 0.60
C ILE A 31 9.87 -2.21 1.54
N GLY A 32 9.44 -1.41 2.52
CA GLY A 32 10.34 -0.78 3.49
C GLY A 32 11.16 -1.80 4.31
N PRO A 33 10.52 -2.76 4.99
CA PRO A 33 11.23 -3.82 5.71
C PRO A 33 12.13 -4.69 4.84
N VAL A 34 11.71 -5.00 3.60
CA VAL A 34 12.50 -5.81 2.65
C VAL A 34 13.75 -5.06 2.23
N THR A 35 13.64 -3.79 1.91
CA THR A 35 14.79 -2.96 1.53
C THR A 35 15.73 -2.70 2.69
N TRP A 36 15.22 -2.43 3.89
CA TRP A 36 16.04 -2.35 5.10
C TRP A 36 16.81 -3.64 5.37
N TRP A 37 16.15 -4.80 5.21
CA TRP A 37 16.81 -6.10 5.36
C TRP A 37 17.93 -6.28 4.32
N GLU A 38 17.69 -5.93 3.06
CA GLU A 38 18.70 -6.03 2.01
C GLU A 38 19.84 -5.03 2.16
N VAL A 39 19.60 -3.82 2.67
CA VAL A 39 20.64 -2.83 2.99
C VAL A 39 21.50 -3.31 4.18
N MET A 40 20.89 -3.88 5.21
CA MET A 40 21.61 -4.32 6.41
C MET A 40 22.38 -5.63 6.23
N TYR A 41 21.85 -6.57 5.45
CA TYR A 41 22.39 -7.94 5.35
C TYR A 41 22.80 -8.34 3.93
N GLY A 42 22.54 -7.50 2.93
CA GLY A 42 22.93 -7.70 1.54
C GLY A 42 23.89 -6.63 1.04
N SER A 43 24.16 -6.67 -0.27
CA SER A 43 25.00 -5.70 -0.98
C SER A 43 24.15 -4.71 -1.75
N PHE A 44 23.15 -4.10 -1.11
CA PHE A 44 22.24 -3.16 -1.76
C PHE A 44 22.96 -1.82 -2.00
N SER A 45 22.99 -1.33 -3.24
CA SER A 45 23.63 -0.07 -3.61
C SER A 45 22.63 1.09 -3.55
N ASN A 46 23.12 2.31 -3.28
CA ASN A 46 22.29 3.54 -3.23
C ASN A 46 21.47 3.81 -4.51
N GLU A 47 21.83 3.23 -5.66
CA GLU A 47 21.07 3.36 -6.92
C GLU A 47 19.68 2.68 -6.85
N HIS A 48 19.50 1.72 -5.95
CA HIS A 48 18.20 1.08 -5.75
C HIS A 48 17.25 1.92 -4.88
N LEU A 49 17.78 2.92 -4.16
CA LEU A 49 17.01 3.80 -3.30
C LEU A 49 16.16 4.79 -4.12
N GLU A 50 16.67 5.31 -5.23
CA GLU A 50 15.87 6.12 -6.18
C GLU A 50 14.74 5.32 -6.84
N SER A 51 14.89 3.99 -6.97
CA SER A 51 13.83 3.14 -7.52
C SER A 51 12.66 2.94 -6.56
N LEU A 52 12.88 3.13 -5.25
CA LEU A 52 11.86 2.94 -4.21
C LEU A 52 10.76 3.98 -4.25
N GLU A 53 11.06 5.23 -4.62
CA GLU A 53 10.05 6.28 -4.76
C GLU A 53 8.94 5.88 -5.74
N THR A 54 9.30 5.17 -6.82
CA THR A 54 8.32 4.67 -7.82
C THR A 54 7.39 3.61 -7.23
N PHE A 55 7.89 2.81 -6.28
CA PHE A 55 7.10 1.80 -5.60
C PHE A 55 6.14 2.41 -4.55
N TYR A 56 6.46 3.57 -4.00
CA TYR A 56 5.62 4.30 -3.04
C TYR A 56 4.56 5.21 -3.71
N ALA A 57 4.69 5.53 -5.00
CA ALA A 57 3.73 6.36 -5.75
C ALA A 57 2.25 5.92 -5.64
N PRO A 58 1.90 4.61 -5.60
CA PRO A 58 0.50 4.20 -5.40
C PRO A 58 -0.04 4.55 -4.00
N LEU A 59 0.81 4.62 -2.97
CA LEU A 59 0.41 5.07 -1.63
C LEU A 59 0.12 6.58 -1.62
N GLU A 60 0.94 7.39 -2.31
CA GLU A 60 0.63 8.82 -2.48
C GLU A 60 -0.71 9.02 -3.17
N SER A 61 -1.01 8.26 -4.22
CA SER A 61 -2.32 8.31 -4.88
C SER A 61 -3.47 7.91 -3.95
N LEU A 62 -3.24 7.10 -2.91
CA LEU A 62 -4.25 6.71 -1.92
C LEU A 62 -4.53 7.84 -0.91
N CYS A 63 -3.55 8.71 -0.65
CA CYS A 63 -3.71 9.88 0.21
C CYS A 63 -4.79 10.84 -0.30
N ASP A 64 -4.90 10.99 -1.62
CA ASP A 64 -5.92 11.84 -2.26
C ASP A 64 -7.36 11.33 -2.01
N TRP A 65 -7.51 10.04 -1.68
CA TRP A 65 -8.81 9.38 -1.52
C TRP A 65 -9.23 9.28 -0.04
N ILE A 66 -8.26 9.32 0.89
CA ILE A 66 -8.48 9.16 2.33
C ILE A 66 -7.81 10.33 3.07
N PRO A 67 -8.57 11.37 3.45
CA PRO A 67 -8.00 12.52 4.16
C PRO A 67 -7.38 12.11 5.51
N GLY A 68 -6.16 12.56 5.79
CA GLY A 68 -5.39 12.25 6.99
C GLY A 68 -4.52 10.98 6.91
N PHE A 69 -4.60 10.25 5.80
CA PHE A 69 -3.76 9.08 5.54
C PHE A 69 -2.35 9.47 5.02
N ASP A 70 -2.24 10.68 4.48
CA ASP A 70 -1.01 11.35 4.06
C ASP A 70 0.05 11.41 5.17
N ILE A 71 -0.32 11.84 6.37
CA ILE A 71 0.62 11.98 7.50
C ILE A 71 1.22 10.61 7.87
N ALA A 72 0.39 9.56 7.87
CA ALA A 72 0.85 8.21 8.22
C ALA A 72 1.77 7.61 7.14
N ILE A 73 1.48 7.88 5.86
CA ILE A 73 2.30 7.41 4.74
C ILE A 73 3.64 8.14 4.69
N ILE A 74 3.64 9.48 4.84
CA ILE A 74 4.88 10.27 4.87
C ILE A 74 5.78 9.78 6.01
N TRP A 75 5.22 9.63 7.22
CA TRP A 75 5.98 9.13 8.37
C TRP A 75 6.52 7.71 8.15
N TYR A 76 5.76 6.86 7.46
CA TYR A 76 6.22 5.52 7.11
C TYR A 76 7.36 5.56 6.09
N ILE A 77 7.27 6.36 5.03
CA ILE A 77 8.32 6.48 4.00
C ILE A 77 9.61 7.04 4.61
N ASP A 78 9.50 8.10 5.43
CA ASP A 78 10.63 8.71 6.16
C ASP A 78 11.35 7.73 7.10
N LEU A 79 10.70 6.64 7.52
CA LEU A 79 11.30 5.63 8.39
C LEU A 79 12.27 4.70 7.64
N TRP A 80 12.16 4.63 6.31
CA TRP A 80 12.88 3.67 5.48
C TRP A 80 13.85 4.32 4.47
N LEU A 81 13.69 5.62 4.16
CA LEU A 81 14.67 6.44 3.44
C LEU A 81 15.80 6.92 4.38
#